data_AF-A0AA88JJM9-F1
#
_entry.id   AF-A0AA88JJM9-F1
#
_cell.length_a   1.000
_cell.length_b   1.000
_cell.length_c   1.000
_cell.angle_alpha   90.00
_cell.angle_beta   90.00
_cell.angle_gamma   90.00
#
_symmetry.space_group_name_H-M   'P 1'
#
loop_
_entity.id
_entity.type
_entity.pdbx_description
1 polymer ?
#
loop_
_entity_poly.entity_id
_entity_poly.type
_entity_poly.pdbx_seq_one_letter_code
_entity_poly.pdbx_strand_id
1 'polypeptide(L)'
;MFAGHLGQLELAGATLANSWATVTGFAFMVGLSGAIETLCGQGFGAKLYNILGIHLQAACITSFLFSVIISFVWFYTEPILIFVHQDPQIAKAAATYMKFLIPGVFAYGFLQNIL
;
A
#
# COMPACT_ATOMS: atom_id res chain seq x y z
N MET A 1 -14.16 -12.68 5.83
CA MET A 1 -14.48 -11.24 5.73
C MET A 1 -15.78 -10.97 6.47
N PHE A 2 -15.79 -10.06 7.45
CA PHE A 2 -17.04 -9.65 8.14
C PHE A 2 -18.03 -8.95 7.20
N ALA A 3 -17.55 -8.31 6.13
CA ALA A 3 -18.38 -7.67 5.10
C ALA A 3 -19.38 -8.63 4.42
N GLY A 4 -19.14 -9.95 4.45
CA GLY A 4 -20.09 -10.95 3.94
C GLY A 4 -21.45 -10.93 4.63
N HIS A 5 -21.51 -10.45 5.88
CA HIS A 5 -22.77 -10.30 6.60
C HIS A 5 -23.60 -9.08 6.17
N LEU A 6 -22.99 -8.13 5.43
CA LEU A 6 -23.65 -6.92 4.93
C LEU A 6 -24.32 -7.13 3.55
N GLY A 7 -23.96 -8.20 2.85
CA GLY A 7 -24.50 -8.54 1.53
C GLY A 7 -23.43 -8.97 0.55
N GLN A 8 -23.85 -9.55 -0.58
CA GLN A 8 -22.93 -10.02 -1.62
C GLN A 8 -22.20 -8.87 -2.33
N LEU A 9 -22.86 -7.72 -2.50
CA LEU A 9 -22.26 -6.53 -3.12
C LEU A 9 -21.10 -5.98 -2.29
N GLU A 10 -21.31 -5.81 -0.99
CA GLU A 10 -20.29 -5.31 -0.05
C GLU A 10 -19.12 -6.28 0.07
N LEU A 11 -19.40 -7.59 0.06
CA LEU A 11 -18.35 -8.61 0.05
C LEU A 11 -17.51 -8.55 -1.24
N ALA A 12 -18.16 -8.44 -2.40
CA ALA A 12 -17.47 -8.34 -3.68
C ALA A 12 -16.62 -7.06 -3.76
N GLY A 13 -17.18 -5.91 -3.36
CA GLY A 13 -16.49 -4.63 -3.29
C GLY A 13 -15.28 -4.66 -2.35
N ALA A 14 -15.44 -5.18 -1.14
CA ALA A 14 -14.34 -5.30 -0.17
C ALA A 14 -13.24 -6.28 -0.65
N THR A 15 -13.62 -7.39 -1.27
CA THR A 15 -12.65 -8.36 -1.82
C THR A 15 -11.86 -7.73 -2.96
N LEU A 16 -12.53 -7.06 -3.90
CA LEU A 16 -11.90 -6.38 -5.00
C LEU A 16 -10.97 -5.26 -4.52
N ALA A 17 -11.42 -4.43 -3.58
CA ALA A 17 -10.61 -3.38 -2.98
C ALA A 17 -9.36 -3.95 -2.28
N ASN A 18 -9.50 -5.05 -1.53
CA ASN A 18 -8.35 -5.66 -0.85
C ASN A 18 -7.33 -6.21 -1.85
N SER A 19 -7.77 -6.87 -2.92
CA SER A 19 -6.88 -7.30 -4.01
C SER A 19 -6.22 -6.11 -4.70
N TRP A 20 -6.98 -5.05 -4.99
CA TRP A 20 -6.48 -3.83 -5.60
C TRP A 20 -5.41 -3.16 -4.73
N ALA A 21 -5.67 -2.99 -3.43
CA ALA A 21 -4.75 -2.40 -2.47
C ALA A 21 -3.47 -3.23 -2.30
N THR A 22 -3.60 -4.56 -2.28
CA THR A 22 -2.45 -5.46 -2.15
C THR A 22 -1.50 -5.29 -3.33
N VAL A 23 -2.02 -5.33 -4.57
CA VAL A 23 -1.20 -5.27 -5.79
C VAL A 23 -0.64 -3.87 -6.02
N THR A 24 -1.46 -2.83 -5.85
CA THR A 24 -1.07 -1.46 -6.21
C THR A 24 -0.37 -0.70 -5.10
N GLY A 25 -0.43 -1.16 -3.85
CA GLY A 25 0.15 -0.46 -2.70
C GLY A 25 1.01 -1.34 -1.81
N PHE A 26 0.41 -2.33 -1.13
CA PHE A 26 1.13 -3.07 -0.07
C PHE A 26 2.32 -3.88 -0.61
N ALA A 27 2.17 -4.57 -1.73
CA ALA A 27 3.27 -5.31 -2.36
C ALA A 27 4.42 -4.38 -2.76
N PHE A 28 4.10 -3.17 -3.24
CA PHE A 28 5.09 -2.16 -3.58
C PHE A 28 5.87 -1.70 -2.34
N MET A 29 5.19 -1.45 -1.23
CA MET A 29 5.82 -1.07 0.05
C MET A 29 6.73 -2.17 0.60
N VAL A 30 6.31 -3.43 0.52
CA VAL A 30 7.15 -4.57 0.89
C VAL A 30 8.40 -4.64 0.01
N GLY A 31 8.26 -4.45 -1.30
CA GLY A 31 9.40 -4.43 -2.22
C GLY A 31 10.41 -3.32 -1.90
N LEU A 32 9.93 -2.12 -1.58
CA LEU A 32 10.80 -1.01 -1.19
C LEU A 32 11.59 -1.33 0.08
N SER A 33 10.93 -1.90 1.09
CA SER A 33 11.56 -2.33 2.34
C SER A 33 12.62 -3.40 2.13
N GLY A 34 12.39 -4.37 1.23
CA GLY A 34 13.39 -5.41 0.95
C GLY A 34 14.70 -4.85 0.37
N ALA A 35 14.62 -3.75 -0.39
CA ALA A 35 15.81 -3.05 -0.88
C ALA A 35 16.60 -2.42 0.29
N ILE A 36 15.91 -1.85 1.27
CA ILE A 36 16.51 -1.25 2.46
C ILE A 36 17.16 -2.33 3.34
N GLU A 37 16.50 -3.47 3.52
CA GLU A 37 17.06 -4.61 4.26
C GLU A 37 18.41 -5.04 3.67
N THR A 38 18.51 -5.09 2.34
CA THR A 38 19.78 -5.39 1.65
C THR A 38 20.85 -4.34 1.92
N LEU A 39 20.52 -3.04 1.81
CA LEU A 39 21.48 -1.95 2.06
C LEU A 39 21.94 -1.91 3.52
N CYS A 40 21.02 -2.08 4.47
CA CYS A 40 21.31 -2.16 5.89
C CYS A 40 22.17 -3.40 6.22
N GLY A 41 21.86 -4.56 5.62
CA GLY A 41 22.65 -5.79 5.77
C GLY A 41 24.08 -5.62 5.27
N GLN A 42 24.27 -4.97 4.12
CA GLN A 42 25.60 -4.65 3.58
C GLN A 42 26.35 -3.67 4.49
N GLY A 43 25.70 -2.59 4.94
CA GLY A 43 26.31 -1.60 5.83
C GLY A 43 26.71 -2.18 7.18
N PHE A 44 25.87 -3.06 7.74
CA PHE A 44 26.16 -3.76 8.99
C PHE A 44 27.32 -4.73 8.83
N GLY A 45 27.36 -5.51 7.74
CA GLY A 45 28.47 -6.42 7.41
C GLY A 45 29.80 -5.70 7.23
N ALA A 46 29.77 -4.49 6.66
CA ALA A 46 30.94 -3.61 6.53
C ALA A 46 31.32 -2.86 7.81
N LYS A 47 30.61 -3.08 8.93
CA LYS A 47 30.77 -2.39 10.22
C LYS A 47 30.55 -0.87 10.15
N LEU A 48 29.79 -0.39 9.16
CA LEU A 48 29.45 1.01 8.97
C LEU A 48 28.12 1.34 9.66
N TYR A 49 28.08 1.31 11.00
CA TYR A 49 26.82 1.47 11.72
C TYR A 49 26.15 2.85 11.53
N ASN A 50 26.94 3.89 11.25
CA ASN A 50 26.42 5.25 11.02
C ASN A 50 25.52 5.33 9.77
N ILE A 51 25.77 4.52 8.73
CA ILE A 51 24.97 4.59 7.50
C ILE A 51 23.60 3.93 7.64
N LEU A 52 23.41 3.04 8.62
CA LEU A 52 22.10 2.40 8.86
C LEU A 52 21.02 3.43 9.20
N GLY A 53 21.35 4.41 10.04
CA GLY A 53 20.42 5.49 10.38
C GLY A 53 20.07 6.36 9.16
N ILE A 54 21.04 6.60 8.28
CA ILE A 54 20.83 7.36 7.04
C ILE A 54 19.92 6.57 6.08
N HIS A 55 20.15 5.26 5.92
CA HIS A 55 19.30 4.40 5.10
C HIS A 55 17.87 4.35 5.63
N LEU A 56 17.67 4.25 6.95
CA LEU A 56 16.33 4.27 7.55
C LEU A 56 15.61 5.61 7.34
N GLN A 57 16.30 6.74 7.47
CA GLN A 57 15.70 8.04 7.19
C GLN A 57 15.33 8.18 5.71
N ALA A 58 16.23 7.78 4.81
CA ALA A 58 15.98 7.79 3.36
C ALA A 58 14.81 6.87 2.99
N ALA A 59 14.71 5.71 3.62
CA ALA A 59 13.59 4.77 3.51
C ALA A 59 12.26 5.42 3.87
N CYS A 60 12.18 6.04 5.05
CA CYS A 60 10.98 6.72 5.53
C CYS A 60 10.51 7.83 4.59
N ILE A 61 11.44 8.66 4.08
CA ILE A 61 11.13 9.71 3.11
C ILE A 61 10.63 9.10 1.79
N THR A 62 11.30 8.06 1.30
CA THR A 62 10.93 7.39 0.04
C THR A 62 9.56 6.73 0.14
N SER A 63 9.29 5.99 1.22
CA SER A 63 7.98 5.38 1.47
C SER A 63 6.89 6.43 1.55
N PHE A 64 7.12 7.55 2.24
CA PHE A 64 6.15 8.65 2.29
C PHE A 64 5.81 9.20 0.89
N LEU A 65 6.82 9.45 0.05
CA LEU A 65 6.63 9.93 -1.31
C LEU A 65 5.80 8.95 -2.15
N PHE A 66 6.12 7.65 -2.10
CA PHE A 66 5.36 6.65 -2.83
C PHE A 66 3.95 6.44 -2.27
N SER A 67 3.75 6.55 -0.95
CA SER A 67 2.41 6.52 -0.35
C SER A 67 1.53 7.66 -0.88
N VAL A 68 2.08 8.86 -1.12
CA VAL A 68 1.34 9.96 -1.76
C VAL A 68 0.91 9.60 -3.18
N ILE A 69 1.83 9.03 -3.99
CA ILE A 69 1.53 8.61 -5.37
C ILE A 69 0.44 7.52 -5.39
N ILE A 70 0.57 6.51 -4.53
CA ILE A 70 -0.40 5.41 -4.40
C ILE A 70 -1.76 5.97 -3.95
N SER A 71 -1.77 6.90 -2.99
CA SER A 71 -3.01 7.53 -2.51
C SER A 71 -3.75 8.27 -3.63
N PHE A 72 -3.01 8.92 -4.53
CA PHE A 72 -3.59 9.56 -5.70
C PHE A 72 -4.26 8.51 -6.62
N VAL A 73 -3.57 7.40 -6.92
CA VAL A 73 -4.15 6.29 -7.70
C VAL A 73 -5.40 5.72 -7.00
N TRP A 74 -5.36 5.53 -5.69
CA TRP A 74 -6.47 5.00 -4.91
C TRP A 74 -7.68 5.94 -4.89
N PHE A 75 -7.45 7.25 -4.92
CA PHE A 75 -8.53 8.24 -5.02
C PHE A 75 -9.35 8.08 -6.30
N TYR A 76 -8.70 7.67 -7.41
CA TYR A 76 -9.31 7.41 -8.71
C TYR A 76 -9.68 5.93 -8.93
N THR A 77 -9.81 5.12 -7.88
CA THR A 77 -10.14 3.68 -8.03
C THR A 77 -11.45 3.46 -8.81
N GLU A 78 -12.51 4.22 -8.53
CA GLU A 78 -13.82 4.04 -9.20
C GLU A 78 -13.74 4.18 -10.73
N PRO A 79 -13.25 5.29 -11.30
CA PRO A 79 -13.13 5.42 -12.75
C PRO A 79 -12.15 4.41 -13.36
N ILE A 80 -11.08 4.03 -12.63
CA ILE A 80 -10.13 3.00 -13.11
C ILE A 80 -10.84 1.64 -13.20
N LEU A 81 -11.62 1.25 -12.19
CA LEU A 81 -12.35 -0.02 -12.18
C LEU A 81 -13.44 -0.06 -13.26
N ILE A 82 -14.17 1.05 -13.44
CA ILE A 82 -15.17 1.15 -14.53
C ILE A 82 -14.49 1.06 -15.89
N PHE A 83 -13.30 1.66 -16.07
CA PHE A 83 -12.54 1.59 -17.31
C PHE A 83 -12.12 0.15 -17.65
N VAL A 84 -11.77 -0.67 -16.66
CA VAL A 84 -11.49 -2.11 -16.85
C VAL A 84 -12.77 -2.96 -16.88
N HIS A 85 -13.94 -2.34 -17.12
CA HIS A 85 -15.23 -2.98 -17.29
C HIS A 85 -15.76 -3.73 -16.07
N GLN A 86 -15.42 -3.28 -14.85
CA GLN A 86 -16.10 -3.76 -13.64
C GLN A 86 -17.52 -3.21 -13.54
N ASP A 87 -18.37 -3.97 -12.84
CA ASP A 87 -19.73 -3.51 -12.52
C ASP A 87 -19.66 -2.18 -11.74
N PRO A 88 -20.43 -1.14 -12.14
CA PRO A 88 -20.37 0.17 -11.51
C PRO A 88 -20.72 0.18 -10.00
N GLN A 89 -21.59 -0.73 -9.55
CA GLN A 89 -21.96 -0.83 -8.13
C GLN A 89 -20.80 -1.43 -7.33
N ILE A 90 -20.17 -2.49 -7.85
CA ILE A 90 -18.98 -3.10 -7.22
C ILE A 90 -17.81 -2.12 -7.22
N ALA A 91 -17.58 -1.41 -8.32
CA ALA A 91 -16.51 -0.41 -8.45
C ALA A 91 -16.67 0.72 -7.43
N LYS A 92 -17.90 1.20 -7.21
CA LYS A 92 -18.20 2.23 -6.21
C LYS A 92 -18.00 1.75 -4.76
N ALA A 93 -18.45 0.53 -4.45
CA ALA A 93 -18.22 -0.08 -3.14
C ALA A 93 -16.71 -0.25 -2.86
N ALA A 94 -15.97 -0.77 -3.84
CA ALA A 94 -14.52 -0.93 -3.75
C ALA A 94 -13.80 0.41 -3.58
N ALA A 95 -14.17 1.45 -4.35
CA ALA A 95 -13.57 2.76 -4.24
C ALA A 95 -13.83 3.44 -2.88
N THR A 96 -15.01 3.22 -2.29
CA THR A 96 -15.33 3.70 -0.94
C THR A 96 -14.38 3.06 0.07
N TYR A 97 -14.20 1.75 -0.01
CA TYR A 97 -13.24 1.02 0.82
C TYR A 97 -11.81 1.55 0.65
N MET A 98 -11.36 1.74 -0.60
CA MET A 98 -10.02 2.26 -0.90
C MET A 98 -9.74 3.64 -0.30
N LYS A 99 -10.73 4.55 -0.32
CA LYS A 99 -10.58 5.89 0.27
C LYS A 99 -10.33 5.83 1.78
N PHE A 100 -11.01 4.93 2.48
CA PHE A 100 -10.76 4.71 3.92
C PHE A 100 -9.44 3.99 4.19
N LEU A 101 -8.89 3.27 3.21
CA LEU A 101 -7.61 2.59 3.33
C LEU A 101 -6.40 3.51 3.12
N ILE A 102 -6.58 4.72 2.56
CA ILE A 102 -5.50 5.68 2.27
C ILE A 102 -4.59 5.95 3.50
N PRO A 103 -5.10 6.30 4.69
CA PRO A 103 -4.24 6.48 5.86
C PRO A 103 -3.44 5.21 6.22
N GLY A 104 -4.00 4.04 5.91
CA GLY A 104 -3.37 2.74 6.12
C GLY A 104 -2.11 2.53 5.30
N VAL A 105 -2.02 3.04 4.06
CA VAL A 105 -0.80 2.86 3.24
C VAL A 105 0.38 3.68 3.75
N PHE A 106 0.11 4.85 4.36
CA PHE A 106 1.16 5.62 5.03
C PHE A 106 1.67 4.88 6.27
N ALA A 107 0.76 4.45 7.14
CA ALA A 107 1.10 3.71 8.35
C ALA A 107 1.88 2.42 8.02
N TYR A 108 1.42 1.67 7.01
CA TYR A 108 2.09 0.45 6.56
C TYR A 108 3.50 0.72 6.03
N GLY A 109 3.69 1.75 5.20
CA GLY A 109 5.01 2.11 4.68
C GLY A 109 6.03 2.46 5.77
N PHE A 110 5.61 3.19 6.81
CA PHE A 110 6.48 3.49 7.96
C PHE A 110 6.77 2.25 8.80
N LEU A 111 5.74 1.45 9.11
CA LEU A 111 5.88 0.25 9.91
C LEU A 111 6.82 -0.76 9.23
N GLN A 112 6.68 -0.92 7.92
CA GLN A 112 7.49 -1.84 7.14
C GLN A 112 8.99 -1.43 7.13
N ASN A 113 9.31 -0.14 7.13
CA ASN A 113 10.71 0.31 7.18
C ASN A 113 11.39 0.07 8.55
N ILE A 114 10.61 -0.06 9.62
CA ILE A 114 11.11 -0.19 11.00
C ILE A 114 11.27 -1.67 11.41
N LEU A 115 10.45 -2.55 10.84
CA LEU A 115 10.48 -4.00 11.05
C LEU A 115 11.67 -4.64 10.33
#